data_AF-A0A1F7F7L7-F1
#
_entry.id   AF-A0A1F7F7L7-F1
#
_cell.length_a   1.000
_cell.length_b   1.000
_cell.length_c   1.000
_cell.angle_alpha   90.00
_cell.angle_beta   90.00
_cell.angle_gamma   90.00
#
_symmetry.space_group_name_H-M   'P 1'
#
loop_
_entity.id
_entity.type
_entity.pdbx_description
1 polymer ?
#
loop_
_entity_poly.entity_id
_entity_poly.type
_entity_poly.pdbx_seq_one_letter_code
_entity_poly.pdbx_strand_id
1 'polypeptide(L)'
;MIIDFKRFQTEMSMAKTFQGLDPAKAEWWIGYQRGLRQAYHGPAFGTEAEHLQWYEAADSEDVTRAQRGQGYRKGFNVALGEVRYHDCQMDKSDCAVCSLTNYGRDCHNEPV
;
A
#
# COMPACT_ATOMS: atom_id res chain seq x y z
N MET A 1 -9.04 8.31 -13.63
CA MET A 1 -7.81 7.61 -13.18
C MET A 1 -7.21 8.44 -12.06
N ILE A 2 -7.01 7.87 -10.88
CA ILE A 2 -6.68 8.65 -9.67
C ILE A 2 -5.16 8.66 -9.39
N ILE A 3 -4.45 7.61 -9.84
CA ILE A 3 -2.99 7.45 -9.77
C ILE A 3 -2.39 7.40 -11.18
N ASP A 4 -1.26 8.07 -11.42
CA ASP A 4 -0.56 7.99 -12.71
C ASP A 4 0.16 6.65 -12.91
N PHE A 5 0.42 6.30 -14.17
CA PHE A 5 1.02 5.01 -14.53
C PHE A 5 2.40 4.77 -13.91
N LYS A 6 3.26 5.79 -13.84
CA LYS A 6 4.62 5.64 -13.30
C LYS A 6 4.53 5.31 -11.82
N ARG A 7 3.70 6.03 -11.08
CA ARG A 7 3.47 5.77 -9.65
C ARG A 7 2.86 4.39 -9.44
N PHE A 8 1.84 4.00 -10.21
CA PHE A 8 1.24 2.67 -10.14
C PHE A 8 2.30 1.57 -10.34
N GLN A 9 3.16 1.69 -11.35
CA GLN A 9 4.23 0.72 -11.59
C GLN A 9 5.24 0.64 -10.45
N THR A 10 5.66 1.78 -9.89
CA THR A 10 6.59 1.82 -8.75
C THR A 10 6.00 1.12 -7.53
N GLU A 11 4.78 1.48 -7.12
CA GLU A 11 4.13 0.90 -5.94
C GLU A 11 3.82 -0.60 -6.14
N MET A 12 3.47 -1.01 -7.36
CA MET A 12 3.25 -2.43 -7.71
C MET A 12 4.54 -3.24 -7.64
N SER A 13 5.66 -2.69 -8.13
CA SER A 13 6.97 -3.34 -8.08
C SER A 13 7.46 -3.51 -6.64
N MET A 14 7.27 -2.47 -5.83
CA MET A 14 7.52 -2.48 -4.39
C MET A 14 6.76 -3.62 -3.71
N ALA A 15 5.44 -3.65 -3.91
CA ALA A 15 4.58 -4.59 -3.22
C ALA A 15 4.89 -6.05 -3.57
N LYS A 16 5.26 -6.34 -4.82
CA LYS A 16 5.70 -7.68 -5.24
C LYS A 16 7.01 -8.09 -4.56
N THR A 17 7.96 -7.15 -4.45
CA THR A 17 9.22 -7.40 -3.76
C THR A 17 8.98 -7.74 -2.29
N PHE A 18 8.23 -6.90 -1.58
CA PHE A 18 7.98 -7.12 -0.15
C PHE A 18 7.07 -8.30 0.15
N GLN A 19 6.15 -8.67 -0.76
CA GLN A 19 5.41 -9.93 -0.63
C GLN A 19 6.34 -11.14 -0.51
N GLY A 20 7.49 -11.14 -1.21
CA GLY A 20 8.48 -12.22 -1.13
C GLY A 20 9.42 -12.11 0.07
N LEU A 21 9.67 -10.90 0.58
CA LEU A 21 10.61 -10.65 1.68
C LEU A 21 9.97 -10.69 3.07
N ASP A 22 8.66 -10.47 3.17
CA ASP A 22 7.91 -10.48 4.43
C ASP A 22 6.74 -11.50 4.37
N PRO A 23 7.03 -12.81 4.59
CA PRO A 23 6.01 -13.86 4.57
C PRO A 23 4.90 -13.65 5.59
N ALA A 24 5.20 -13.00 6.73
CA ALA A 24 4.23 -12.71 7.78
C ALA A 24 3.16 -11.68 7.34
N LYS A 25 3.46 -10.89 6.30
CA LYS A 25 2.56 -9.93 5.68
C LYS A 25 2.20 -10.28 4.23
N ALA A 26 2.40 -11.51 3.79
CA ALA A 26 2.13 -11.91 2.40
C ALA A 26 0.69 -11.57 1.97
N GLU A 27 -0.31 -11.83 2.82
CA GLU A 27 -1.72 -11.52 2.57
C GLU A 27 -2.00 -10.02 2.52
N TRP A 28 -1.31 -9.25 3.36
CA TRP A 28 -1.38 -7.79 3.32
C TRP A 28 -0.86 -7.25 1.99
N TRP A 29 0.28 -7.75 1.50
CA TRP A 29 0.85 -7.34 0.21
C TRP A 29 -0.03 -7.74 -0.98
N ILE A 30 -0.74 -8.86 -0.91
CA ILE A 30 -1.76 -9.25 -1.90
C ILE A 30 -2.89 -8.22 -1.94
N GLY A 31 -3.40 -7.84 -0.76
CA GLY A 31 -4.39 -6.79 -0.60
C GLY A 31 -3.95 -5.46 -1.21
N TYR A 32 -2.74 -5.02 -0.84
CA TYR A 32 -2.14 -3.76 -1.30
C TYR A 32 -2.04 -3.69 -2.83
N GLN A 33 -1.54 -4.74 -3.47
CA GLN A 33 -1.50 -4.82 -4.93
C GLN A 33 -2.89 -4.71 -5.55
N ARG A 34 -3.91 -5.35 -4.95
CA ARG A 34 -5.28 -5.27 -5.47
C ARG A 34 -5.88 -3.87 -5.30
N GLY A 35 -5.63 -3.20 -4.18
CA GLY A 35 -6.04 -1.82 -3.94
C GLY A 35 -5.46 -0.84 -4.98
N LEU A 36 -4.17 -0.98 -5.29
CA LEU A 36 -3.51 -0.20 -6.36
C LEU A 36 -4.17 -0.43 -7.72
N ARG A 37 -4.51 -1.67 -8.07
CA ARG A 37 -5.19 -2.00 -9.34
C ARG A 37 -6.58 -1.38 -9.41
N GLN A 38 -7.35 -1.45 -8.33
CA GLN A 38 -8.66 -0.80 -8.25
C GLN A 38 -8.54 0.71 -8.49
N ALA A 39 -7.60 1.38 -7.82
CA ALA A 39 -7.46 2.83 -7.94
C ALA A 39 -6.93 3.28 -9.32
N TYR A 40 -6.08 2.48 -9.96
CA TYR A 40 -5.54 2.77 -11.29
C TYR A 40 -6.55 2.49 -12.41
N HIS A 41 -7.16 1.31 -12.42
CA HIS A 41 -8.09 0.89 -13.48
C HIS A 41 -9.53 1.36 -13.23
N GLY A 42 -9.89 1.69 -11.98
CA GLY A 42 -11.23 2.15 -11.62
C GLY A 42 -12.30 1.11 -11.94
N PRO A 43 -13.46 1.51 -12.50
CA PRO A 43 -14.55 0.61 -12.86
C PRO A 43 -14.20 -0.49 -13.87
N ALA A 44 -13.05 -0.39 -14.56
CA ALA A 44 -12.57 -1.45 -15.45
C ALA A 44 -11.97 -2.65 -14.69
N PHE A 45 -11.79 -2.53 -13.36
CA PHE A 45 -11.26 -3.59 -12.51
C PHE A 45 -12.27 -3.93 -11.41
N GLY A 46 -12.95 -5.07 -11.58
CA GLY A 46 -13.96 -5.56 -10.65
C GLY A 46 -15.25 -4.74 -10.65
N THR A 47 -16.15 -5.11 -9.76
CA THR A 47 -17.44 -4.46 -9.51
C THR A 47 -17.40 -3.62 -8.22
N GLU A 48 -18.34 -2.68 -8.08
CA GLU A 48 -18.48 -1.90 -6.84
C GLU A 48 -18.74 -2.79 -5.62
N ALA A 49 -19.53 -3.87 -5.80
CA ALA A 49 -19.78 -4.83 -4.74
C ALA A 49 -18.49 -5.55 -4.29
N GLU A 50 -17.62 -5.91 -5.23
CA GLU A 50 -16.31 -6.46 -4.90
C GLU A 50 -15.44 -5.40 -4.19
N HIS A 51 -15.42 -4.15 -4.66
CA HIS A 51 -14.70 -3.07 -3.99
C HIS A 51 -15.09 -2.98 -2.50
N LEU A 52 -16.39 -2.94 -2.21
CA LEU A 52 -16.91 -2.89 -0.85
C LEU A 52 -16.52 -4.13 -0.03
N GLN A 53 -16.65 -5.33 -0.58
CA GLN A 53 -16.25 -6.57 0.10
C GLN A 53 -14.77 -6.57 0.49
N TRP A 54 -13.89 -6.07 -0.38
CA TRP A 54 -12.47 -5.94 -0.10
C TRP A 54 -12.17 -4.83 0.90
N TYR A 55 -12.94 -3.74 0.85
CA TYR A 55 -12.80 -2.64 1.79
C TYR A 55 -13.22 -3.05 3.21
N GLU A 56 -14.37 -3.72 3.37
CA GLU A 56 -14.88 -4.19 4.67
C GLU A 56 -14.06 -5.34 5.26
N ALA A 57 -13.39 -6.13 4.41
CA ALA A 57 -12.57 -7.25 4.85
C ALA A 57 -11.49 -6.87 5.88
N ALA A 58 -11.08 -5.61 5.94
CA ALA A 58 -10.05 -5.13 6.87
C ALA A 58 -10.47 -5.22 8.35
N ASP A 59 -11.78 -5.22 8.61
CA ASP A 59 -12.38 -5.28 9.95
C ASP A 59 -12.88 -6.69 10.29
N SER A 60 -12.49 -7.70 9.50
CA SER A 60 -12.84 -9.11 9.71
C SER A 60 -12.16 -9.66 10.98
N GLU A 61 -12.85 -10.56 11.68
CA GLU A 61 -12.27 -11.33 12.80
C GLU A 61 -11.23 -12.37 12.32
N ASP A 62 -11.40 -12.89 11.10
CA ASP A 62 -10.39 -13.71 10.44
C ASP A 62 -9.16 -12.86 10.10
N VAL A 63 -8.02 -13.17 10.74
CA VAL A 63 -6.76 -12.42 10.63
C VAL A 63 -6.23 -12.36 9.19
N THR A 64 -6.31 -13.47 8.44
CA THR A 64 -5.84 -13.54 7.04
C THR A 64 -6.72 -12.64 6.15
N ARG A 65 -8.03 -12.66 6.37
CA ARG A 65 -8.97 -11.78 5.68
C ARG A 65 -8.78 -10.31 6.07
N ALA A 66 -8.56 -10.04 7.34
CA ALA A 66 -8.25 -8.71 7.88
C ALA A 66 -6.98 -8.14 7.24
N GLN A 67 -5.89 -8.91 7.19
CA GLN A 67 -4.65 -8.49 6.54
C GLN A 67 -4.87 -8.14 5.06
N ARG A 68 -5.60 -8.98 4.31
CA ARG A 68 -5.95 -8.70 2.92
C ARG A 68 -6.71 -7.39 2.77
N GLY A 69 -7.74 -7.16 3.59
CA GLY A 69 -8.52 -5.93 3.54
C GLY A 69 -7.73 -4.69 3.97
N GLN A 70 -6.88 -4.80 4.99
CA GLN A 70 -6.02 -3.70 5.44
C GLN A 70 -5.02 -3.29 4.35
N GLY A 71 -4.40 -4.28 3.70
CA GLY A 71 -3.57 -4.05 2.53
C GLY A 71 -4.34 -3.35 1.42
N TYR A 72 -5.55 -3.84 1.11
CA TYR A 72 -6.42 -3.25 0.09
C TYR A 72 -6.74 -1.78 0.35
N ARG A 73 -7.22 -1.45 1.56
CA ARG A 73 -7.47 -0.07 1.99
C ARG A 73 -6.23 0.79 1.81
N LYS A 74 -5.06 0.32 2.25
CA LYS A 74 -3.82 1.09 2.15
C LYS A 74 -3.41 1.31 0.70
N GLY A 75 -3.45 0.28 -0.15
CA GLY A 75 -3.10 0.39 -1.56
C GLY A 75 -4.05 1.32 -2.33
N PHE A 76 -5.34 1.26 -2.02
CA PHE A 76 -6.34 2.17 -2.59
C PHE A 76 -6.09 3.62 -2.15
N ASN A 77 -5.92 3.87 -0.84
CA ASN A 77 -5.73 5.23 -0.31
C ASN A 77 -4.38 5.86 -0.73
N VAL A 78 -3.31 5.07 -0.83
CA VAL A 78 -2.02 5.56 -1.38
C VAL A 78 -2.24 6.10 -2.79
N ALA A 79 -3.03 5.40 -3.61
CA ALA A 79 -3.35 5.83 -4.95
C ALA A 79 -4.32 7.03 -5.01
N LEU A 80 -5.11 7.28 -3.96
CA LEU A 80 -5.91 8.51 -3.81
C LEU A 80 -5.08 9.74 -3.42
N GLY A 81 -3.78 9.57 -3.12
CA GLY A 81 -2.94 10.67 -2.64
C GLY A 81 -3.08 10.94 -1.14
N GLU A 82 -3.84 10.10 -0.42
CA GLU A 82 -3.94 10.19 1.03
C GLU A 82 -2.67 9.65 1.69
N VAL A 83 -1.85 10.61 2.16
CA VAL A 83 -0.72 10.48 3.08
C VAL A 83 0.20 9.27 2.81
N ARG A 84 1.24 9.54 2.02
CA ARG A 84 2.46 8.74 2.02
C ARG A 84 3.08 8.81 3.42
N TYR A 85 3.25 7.65 4.04
CA TYR A 85 4.00 7.42 5.26
C TYR A 85 3.40 8.01 6.55
N HIS A 86 2.52 7.23 7.19
CA HIS A 86 2.32 7.41 8.64
C HIS A 86 3.58 6.96 9.43
N ASP A 87 4.46 6.17 8.79
CA ASP A 87 5.64 5.55 9.41
C ASP A 87 6.97 6.28 9.05
N CYS A 88 6.90 7.35 8.27
CA CYS A 88 8.02 8.23 7.97
C CYS A 88 7.60 9.68 8.21
N GLN A 89 7.27 9.97 9.46
CA GLN A 89 7.25 11.31 10.01
C GLN A 89 8.53 11.45 10.85
N MET A 90 9.15 12.64 10.89
CA MET A 90 10.30 12.92 11.76
C MET A 90 10.08 12.31 13.16
N ASP A 91 10.81 11.24 13.53
CA ASP A 91 10.87 10.82 14.92
C ASP A 91 11.98 11.63 15.59
N LYS A 92 11.60 12.59 16.43
CA LYS A 92 12.54 13.39 17.25
C LYS A 92 13.68 14.04 16.46
N SER A 93 13.40 14.48 15.21
CA SER A 93 14.35 15.13 14.28
C SER A 93 15.30 14.18 13.54
N ASP A 94 15.11 12.86 13.62
CA ASP A 94 15.87 11.88 12.84
C ASP A 94 15.05 11.36 11.66
N CYS A 95 15.49 11.69 10.44
CA CYS A 95 14.88 11.24 9.20
C CYS A 95 15.58 10.02 8.59
N ALA A 96 16.67 9.51 9.19
CA ALA A 96 17.41 8.34 8.71
C ALA A 96 16.72 7.02 9.06
N VAL A 97 15.88 6.98 10.10
CA VAL A 97 15.07 5.80 10.50
C VAL A 97 14.12 5.36 9.38
N CYS A 98 13.73 6.29 8.51
CA CYS A 98 12.91 6.03 7.33
C CYS A 98 13.63 5.26 6.21
N SER A 99 14.96 5.22 6.20
CA SER A 99 15.76 4.73 5.06
C SER A 99 15.40 3.31 4.64
N LEU A 100 15.15 2.39 5.57
CA LEU A 100 14.77 1.01 5.22
C LEU A 100 13.37 0.94 4.59
N THR A 101 12.47 1.84 4.98
CA THR A 101 11.08 1.90 4.50
C THR A 101 10.95 2.74 3.21
N ASN A 102 11.90 3.64 2.94
CA ASN A 102 11.95 4.54 1.78
C ASN A 102 13.20 4.30 0.91
N TYR A 103 13.70 3.06 0.82
CA TYR A 103 14.75 2.66 -0.13
C TYR A 103 16.08 3.40 -0.04
N GLY A 104 16.60 3.57 1.17
CA GLY A 104 17.80 4.35 1.45
C GLY A 104 17.57 5.85 1.33
N ARG A 105 16.32 6.31 1.46
CA ARG A 105 15.99 7.74 1.48
C ARG A 105 15.33 8.18 2.77
N ASP A 106 15.54 9.45 3.11
CA ASP A 106 15.02 10.06 4.32
C ASP A 106 13.55 10.51 4.14
N CYS A 107 13.03 11.21 5.14
CA CYS A 107 11.68 11.80 5.12
C CYS A 107 11.51 12.94 4.10
N HIS A 108 12.61 13.55 3.64
CA HIS A 108 12.67 14.57 2.59
C HIS A 108 12.93 13.97 1.20
N ASN A 109 13.03 12.64 1.10
CA ASN A 109 13.39 11.90 -0.10
C ASN A 109 14.81 12.24 -0.62
N GLU A 110 15.70 12.58 0.30
CA GLU A 110 17.16 12.68 0.11
C GLU A 110 17.84 11.35 0.43
N PRO A 111 18.99 11.02 -0.20
CA PRO A 111 19.75 9.81 0.14
C PRO A 111 20.27 9.86 1.59
N VAL A 112 20.17 8.73 2.30
CA VAL A 112 20.75 8.51 3.64
C VAL A 112 21.99 7.65 3.53
#